data_AF-A0A7C8Z8D8-F1
#
_entry.id   AF-A0A7C8Z8D8-F1
#
_cell.length_a   1.000
_cell.length_b   1.000
_cell.length_c   1.000
_cell.angle_alpha   90.00
_cell.angle_beta   90.00
_cell.angle_gamma   90.00
#
_symmetry.space_group_name_H-M   'P 1'
#
loop_
_entity.id
_entity.type
_entity.pdbx_description
1 polymer ?
#
loop_
_entity_poly.entity_id
_entity_poly.type
_entity_poly.pdbx_seq_one_letter_code
_entity_poly.pdbx_strand_id
1 'polypeptide(L)'
;MLTAEHLMTIPLKKMQRKKRSRRQKEEQRLYLQLNEAMECLVHICTEGCTTVGPHDMEPPKKKEPCKGFSTCQGLQLLIRHFATCKKRVSHGCSRCKRMWQLLKLHSSICDLPDPCTCKVPLCR
;
A
#
# COMPACT_ATOMS: atom_id res chain seq x y z
N MET A 1 7.52 4.50 53.42
CA MET A 1 6.34 3.63 53.24
C MET A 1 5.71 3.98 51.89
N LEU A 2 5.74 3.09 50.90
CA LEU A 2 5.07 3.33 49.61
C LEU A 2 3.56 3.25 49.84
N THR A 3 2.82 4.34 49.57
CA THR A 3 1.38 4.40 49.76
C THR A 3 0.67 3.40 48.83
N ALA A 4 -0.49 2.88 49.25
CA ALA A 4 -1.27 1.91 48.47
C ALA A 4 -1.61 2.42 47.05
N GLU A 5 -1.73 3.74 46.87
CA GLU A 5 -1.88 4.42 45.59
C GLU A 5 -0.69 4.18 44.63
N HIS A 6 0.54 4.13 45.17
CA HIS A 6 1.75 3.87 44.40
C HIS A 6 1.82 2.42 43.90
N LEU A 7 1.30 1.47 44.68
CA LEU A 7 1.26 0.04 44.31
C LEU A 7 0.26 -0.24 43.17
N MET A 8 -0.92 0.37 43.17
CA MET A 8 -1.93 0.17 42.12
C MET A 8 -1.56 0.88 40.80
N THR A 9 -0.76 1.95 40.87
CA THR A 9 -0.35 2.75 39.71
C THR A 9 0.71 2.06 38.85
N ILE A 10 1.59 1.23 39.44
CA ILE A 10 2.68 0.54 38.72
C ILE A 10 2.15 -0.49 37.69
N PRO A 11 1.20 -1.40 38.03
CA PRO A 11 0.58 -2.33 37.08
C PRO A 11 -0.14 -1.60 35.94
N LEU A 12 -0.91 -0.54 36.23
CA LEU A 12 -1.62 0.24 35.22
C LEU A 12 -0.66 0.91 34.23
N LYS A 13 0.41 1.56 34.71
CA LYS A 13 1.44 2.15 33.84
C LYS A 13 2.15 1.09 32.98
N LYS A 14 2.42 -0.11 33.53
CA LYS A 14 2.99 -1.23 32.75
C LYS A 14 2.02 -1.72 31.66
N MET A 15 0.72 -1.85 31.97
CA MET A 15 -0.30 -2.21 30.99
C MET A 15 -0.45 -1.16 29.88
N GLN A 16 -0.44 0.14 30.24
CA GLN A 16 -0.47 1.24 29.28
C GLN A 16 0.75 1.23 28.35
N ARG A 17 1.96 1.02 28.88
CA ARG A 17 3.19 0.88 28.08
C ARG A 17 3.12 -0.31 27.12
N LYS A 18 2.65 -1.47 27.59
CA LYS A 18 2.43 -2.66 26.75
C LYS A 18 1.43 -2.37 25.63
N LYS A 19 0.30 -1.71 25.94
CA LYS A 19 -0.72 -1.32 24.96
C LYS A 19 -0.16 -0.34 23.92
N ARG A 20 0.62 0.66 24.34
CA ARG A 20 1.31 1.59 23.44
C ARG A 20 2.31 0.87 22.54
N SER A 21 3.13 -0.02 23.10
CA SER A 21 4.10 -0.79 22.32
C SER A 21 3.42 -1.70 21.28
N ARG A 22 2.30 -2.35 21.63
CA ARG A 22 1.51 -3.14 20.67
C ARG A 22 1.01 -2.28 19.51
N ARG A 23 0.40 -1.13 19.82
CA ARG A 23 -0.09 -0.17 18.82
C ARG A 23 1.05 0.32 17.90
N GLN A 24 2.19 0.67 18.45
CA GLN A 24 3.35 1.10 17.67
C GLN A 24 3.88 0.01 16.74
N LYS A 25 3.91 -1.25 17.19
CA LYS A 25 4.31 -2.39 16.35
C LYS A 25 3.30 -2.65 15.22
N GLU A 26 2.00 -2.55 15.52
CA GLU A 26 0.94 -2.67 14.51
C GLU A 26 1.04 -1.56 13.47
N GLU A 27 1.23 -0.32 13.90
CA GLU A 27 1.44 0.83 13.03
C GLU A 27 2.68 0.68 12.14
N GLN A 28 3.84 0.31 12.72
CA GLN A 28 5.06 0.04 11.95
C GLN A 28 4.86 -1.06 10.90
N ARG A 29 4.15 -2.13 11.26
CA ARG A 29 3.82 -3.21 10.32
C ARG A 29 2.95 -2.71 9.18
N LEU A 30 1.93 -1.90 9.48
CA LEU A 30 1.06 -1.31 8.46
C LEU A 30 1.83 -0.39 7.52
N TYR A 31 2.73 0.45 8.04
CA TYR A 31 3.58 1.30 7.20
C TYR A 31 4.49 0.48 6.29
N LEU A 32 5.10 -0.60 6.79
CA LEU A 32 5.94 -1.46 5.97
C LEU A 32 5.15 -2.11 4.82
N GLN A 33 3.94 -2.59 5.10
CA GLN A 33 3.06 -3.17 4.09
C GLN A 33 2.60 -2.14 3.04
N LEU A 34 2.31 -0.91 3.47
CA LEU A 34 1.95 0.18 2.55
C LEU A 34 3.15 0.61 1.71
N ASN A 35 4.35 0.70 2.30
CA ASN A 35 5.57 1.03 1.57
C ASN A 35 5.85 0.00 0.47
N GLU A 36 5.81 -1.29 0.82
CA GLU A 36 6.01 -2.38 -0.15
C GLU A 36 4.96 -2.33 -1.28
N ALA A 37 3.70 -2.03 -0.93
CA ALA A 37 2.63 -1.88 -1.93
C ALA A 37 2.86 -0.65 -2.84
N MET A 38 3.38 0.47 -2.33
CA MET A 38 3.71 1.64 -3.14
C MET A 38 4.88 1.37 -4.08
N GLU A 39 5.95 0.74 -3.59
CA GLU A 39 7.09 0.33 -4.41
C GLU A 39 6.65 -0.61 -5.54
N CYS A 40 5.85 -1.63 -5.22
CA CYS A 40 5.31 -2.55 -6.21
C CYS A 40 4.37 -1.87 -7.22
N LEU A 41 3.55 -0.90 -6.77
CA LEU A 41 2.67 -0.14 -7.65
C LEU A 41 3.48 0.66 -8.68
N VAL A 42 4.50 1.39 -8.23
CA VAL A 42 5.40 2.16 -9.10
C VAL A 42 6.10 1.22 -10.08
N HIS A 43 6.72 0.14 -9.59
CA HIS A 43 7.39 -0.87 -10.42
C HIS A 43 6.50 -1.42 -11.54
N ILE A 44 5.25 -1.81 -11.23
CA ILE A 44 4.32 -2.31 -12.26
C ILE A 44 4.02 -1.23 -13.30
N CYS A 45 3.83 0.02 -12.87
CA CYS A 45 3.47 1.12 -13.76
C CYS A 45 4.65 1.64 -14.59
N THR A 46 5.90 1.45 -14.15
CA THR A 46 7.09 1.96 -14.83
C THR A 46 7.81 0.90 -15.67
N GLU A 47 7.95 -0.31 -15.14
CA GLU A 47 8.74 -1.40 -15.72
C GLU A 47 7.87 -2.58 -16.18
N GLY A 48 6.70 -2.73 -15.55
CA GLY A 48 5.84 -3.89 -15.69
C GLY A 48 6.33 -5.11 -14.92
N CYS A 49 5.38 -5.93 -14.50
CA CYS A 49 5.63 -7.17 -13.79
C CYS A 49 4.72 -8.27 -14.34
N THR A 50 5.31 -9.37 -14.81
CA THR A 50 4.67 -10.61 -15.30
C THR A 50 3.55 -10.44 -16.32
N THR A 51 2.35 -9.98 -15.91
CA THR A 51 1.14 -9.90 -16.74
C THR A 51 0.58 -8.48 -16.89
N VAL A 52 1.09 -7.50 -16.15
CA VAL A 52 0.64 -6.10 -16.23
C VAL A 52 1.87 -5.21 -16.39
N GLY A 53 1.77 -4.23 -17.27
CA GLY A 53 2.85 -3.28 -17.51
C GLY A 53 2.33 -1.89 -17.88
N PRO A 54 3.27 -0.97 -18.19
CA PRO A 54 2.96 0.37 -18.68
C PRO A 54 2.11 0.30 -19.95
N HIS A 55 1.23 1.28 -20.16
CA HIS A 55 0.36 1.33 -21.34
C HIS A 55 1.15 1.41 -22.66
N ASP A 56 2.34 2.03 -22.61
CA ASP A 56 3.14 2.34 -23.80
C ASP A 56 4.23 1.28 -24.07
N MET A 57 4.18 0.15 -23.37
CA MET A 57 5.16 -0.93 -23.49
C MET A 57 4.44 -2.28 -23.63
N GLU A 58 4.99 -3.17 -24.48
CA GLU A 58 4.51 -4.55 -24.51
C GLU A 58 4.70 -5.20 -23.12
N PRO A 59 3.75 -6.05 -22.67
CA PRO A 59 3.91 -6.79 -21.44
C PRO A 59 5.24 -7.55 -21.44
N PRO A 60 6.00 -7.53 -20.32
CA PRO A 60 7.31 -8.16 -20.30
C PRO A 60 7.21 -9.66 -20.61
N LYS A 61 7.82 -10.10 -21.72
CA LYS A 61 7.89 -11.51 -22.13
C LYS A 61 8.79 -12.25 -21.13
N LYS A 62 8.16 -12.95 -20.18
CA LYS A 62 8.78 -13.84 -19.18
C LYS A 62 10.05 -13.26 -18.52
N LYS A 63 9.85 -12.26 -17.66
CA LYS A 63 10.86 -11.87 -16.65
C LYS A 63 10.75 -12.80 -15.44
N GLU A 64 11.88 -13.09 -14.80
CA GLU A 64 11.88 -13.74 -13.48
C GLU A 64 11.00 -12.96 -12.50
N PRO A 65 10.36 -13.64 -11.52
CA PRO A 65 9.58 -12.96 -10.49
C PRO A 65 10.43 -11.91 -9.77
N CYS A 66 9.93 -10.68 -9.64
CA CYS A 66 10.63 -9.66 -8.86
C CYS A 66 10.66 -10.03 -7.37
N LYS A 67 11.55 -9.40 -6.60
CA LYS A 67 11.68 -9.65 -5.16
C LYS A 67 10.36 -9.49 -4.39
N GLY A 68 9.49 -8.56 -4.83
CA GLY A 68 8.15 -8.32 -4.28
C GLY A 68 7.03 -9.05 -5.01
N PHE A 69 7.29 -10.20 -5.63
CA PHE A 69 6.33 -10.84 -6.54
C PHE A 69 4.97 -11.13 -5.91
N SER A 70 4.90 -11.54 -4.65
CA SER A 70 3.62 -11.79 -3.94
C SER A 70 2.74 -10.54 -3.89
N THR A 71 3.34 -9.40 -3.52
CA THR A 71 2.67 -8.09 -3.47
C THR A 71 2.33 -7.61 -4.87
N CYS A 72 3.25 -7.73 -5.83
CA CYS A 72 3.01 -7.42 -7.23
C CYS A 72 1.85 -8.25 -7.80
N GLN A 73 1.75 -9.54 -7.52
CA GLN A 73 0.67 -10.40 -8.00
C GLN A 73 -0.69 -9.93 -7.48
N GLY A 74 -0.78 -9.56 -6.21
CA GLY A 74 -1.98 -8.97 -5.62
C GLY A 74 -2.39 -7.66 -6.29
N LEU A 75 -1.43 -6.77 -6.56
CA LEU A 75 -1.68 -5.51 -7.25
C LEU A 75 -2.06 -5.71 -8.72
N GLN A 76 -1.41 -6.62 -9.43
CA GLN A 76 -1.76 -6.98 -10.82
C GLN A 76 -3.21 -7.45 -10.93
N LEU A 77 -3.71 -8.20 -9.95
CA LEU A 77 -5.13 -8.60 -9.89
C LEU A 77 -6.06 -7.39 -9.67
N LEU A 78 -5.68 -6.46 -8.79
CA LEU A 78 -6.44 -5.23 -8.55
C LEU A 78 -6.45 -4.34 -9.80
N ILE A 79 -5.32 -4.18 -10.49
CA ILE A 79 -5.20 -3.39 -11.72
C ILE A 79 -6.08 -3.98 -12.83
N ARG A 80 -5.96 -5.29 -13.10
CA ARG A 80 -6.79 -5.97 -14.11
C ARG A 80 -8.28 -5.84 -13.80
N HIS A 81 -8.66 -5.97 -12.52
CA HIS A 81 -10.04 -5.74 -12.11
C HIS A 81 -10.46 -4.29 -12.33
N PHE A 82 -9.63 -3.33 -11.91
CA PHE A 82 -9.94 -1.90 -12.03
C PHE A 82 -10.12 -1.44 -13.48
N ALA A 83 -9.34 -2.01 -14.41
CA ALA A 83 -9.45 -1.73 -15.84
C ALA A 83 -10.77 -2.23 -16.46
N THR A 84 -11.33 -3.33 -15.96
CA THR A 84 -12.48 -4.02 -16.58
C THR A 84 -13.78 -3.88 -15.79
N CYS A 85 -13.74 -3.35 -14.56
CA CYS A 85 -14.90 -3.29 -13.67
C CYS A 85 -15.88 -2.16 -14.06
N LYS A 86 -17.07 -2.55 -14.53
CA LYS A 86 -18.16 -1.61 -14.86
C LYS A 86 -18.65 -0.77 -13.67
N LYS A 87 -18.46 -1.25 -12.44
CA LYS A 87 -18.83 -0.55 -11.20
C LYS A 87 -17.75 0.41 -10.69
N ARG A 88 -16.63 0.59 -11.41
CA ARG A 88 -15.49 1.43 -11.01
C ARG A 88 -15.89 2.89 -10.74
N VAL A 89 -16.82 3.42 -11.53
CA VAL A 89 -17.24 4.83 -11.50
C VAL A 89 -18.47 5.03 -10.61
N SER A 90 -19.40 4.07 -10.60
CA SER A 90 -20.63 4.12 -9.80
C SER A 90 -20.43 3.50 -8.41
N HIS A 91 -20.25 4.32 -7.37
CA HIS A 91 -20.02 3.93 -5.95
C HIS A 91 -18.80 3.02 -5.65
N GLY A 92 -18.22 2.34 -6.65
CA GLY A 92 -17.07 1.45 -6.52
C GLY A 92 -17.40 0.12 -5.83
N CYS A 93 -16.97 -1.01 -6.39
CA CYS A 93 -16.91 -2.27 -5.63
C CYS A 93 -15.73 -2.23 -4.61
N SER A 94 -15.67 -3.17 -3.68
CA SER A 94 -14.62 -3.23 -2.66
C SER A 94 -13.20 -3.28 -3.24
N ARG A 95 -12.99 -4.01 -4.34
CA ARG A 95 -11.69 -4.09 -5.04
C ARG A 95 -11.31 -2.76 -5.69
N CYS A 96 -12.25 -2.09 -6.36
CA CYS A 96 -12.03 -0.76 -6.91
C CYS A 96 -11.71 0.26 -5.81
N LYS A 97 -12.42 0.21 -4.68
CA LYS A 97 -12.15 1.10 -3.53
C LYS A 97 -10.73 0.95 -3.00
N ARG A 98 -10.22 -0.29 -2.88
CA ARG A 98 -8.83 -0.54 -2.48
C ARG A 98 -7.83 0.02 -3.48
N MET A 99 -8.07 -0.20 -4.78
CA MET A 99 -7.21 0.36 -5.82
C MET A 99 -7.21 1.90 -5.78
N TRP A 100 -8.38 2.52 -5.66
CA TRP A 100 -8.52 3.97 -5.50
C TRP A 100 -7.75 4.51 -4.31
N GLN A 101 -7.79 3.83 -3.16
CA GLN A 101 -7.02 4.23 -1.98
C GLN A 101 -5.52 4.23 -2.23
N LEU A 102 -4.99 3.21 -2.92
CA LEU A 102 -3.57 3.14 -3.27
C LEU A 102 -3.16 4.25 -4.24
N LEU A 103 -3.93 4.47 -5.30
CA LEU A 103 -3.65 5.53 -6.28
C LEU A 103 -3.70 6.92 -5.64
N LYS A 104 -4.69 7.15 -4.76
CA LYS A 104 -4.83 8.41 -4.02
C LYS A 104 -3.67 8.63 -3.04
N LEU A 105 -3.25 7.57 -2.34
CA LEU A 105 -2.08 7.64 -1.47
C LEU A 105 -0.84 8.03 -2.28
N HIS A 106 -0.58 7.33 -3.39
CA HIS A 106 0.54 7.65 -4.27
C HIS A 106 0.50 9.12 -4.73
N SER A 107 -0.63 9.58 -5.27
CA SER A 107 -0.78 10.98 -5.72
C SER A 107 -0.56 12.01 -4.61
N SER A 108 -0.75 11.65 -3.33
CA SER A 108 -0.54 12.56 -2.20
C SER A 108 0.90 12.65 -1.71
N ILE A 109 1.74 11.65 -2.03
CA ILE A 109 3.14 11.55 -1.60
C ILE A 109 4.14 11.58 -2.77
N CYS A 110 3.65 11.62 -4.01
CA CYS A 110 4.49 11.67 -5.20
C CYS A 110 5.01 13.10 -5.39
N ASP A 111 6.32 13.26 -5.27
CA ASP A 111 7.01 14.55 -5.42
C ASP A 111 7.69 14.69 -6.79
N LEU A 112 7.37 13.82 -7.76
CA LEU A 112 7.90 13.95 -9.12
C LEU A 112 7.36 15.23 -9.77
N PRO A 113 8.24 16.09 -10.32
CA PRO A 113 7.89 17.46 -10.67
C PRO A 113 7.00 17.61 -11.92
N ASP A 114 6.94 16.59 -12.78
CA ASP A 114 6.18 16.62 -14.03
C ASP A 114 5.17 15.47 -14.11
N PRO A 115 3.88 15.73 -14.39
CA PRO A 115 2.85 14.73 -14.67
C PRO A 115 3.26 13.62 -15.65
N CYS A 116 4.08 13.95 -16.64
CA CYS A 116 4.54 13.03 -17.68
C CYS A 116 5.66 12.10 -17.19
N THR A 117 6.28 12.40 -16.04
CA THR A 117 7.35 11.56 -15.47
C THR A 117 6.80 10.42 -14.62
N CYS A 118 5.64 10.61 -13.98
CA CYS A 118 5.01 9.55 -13.19
C CYS A 118 4.07 8.71 -14.04
N LYS A 119 4.37 7.41 -14.18
CA LYS A 119 3.54 6.47 -14.95
C LYS A 119 2.39 5.85 -14.14
N VAL A 120 2.24 6.21 -12.86
CA VAL A 120 1.15 5.68 -12.01
C VAL A 120 -0.18 6.34 -12.41
N PRO A 121 -1.23 5.55 -12.73
CA PRO A 121 -2.51 6.12 -13.12
C PRO A 121 -3.09 7.04 -12.06
N LEU A 122 -3.64 8.19 -12.48
CA LEU A 122 -4.28 9.18 -11.60
C LEU A 122 -3.31 9.86 -10.62
N CYS A 123 -2.00 9.67 -10.80
CA CYS A 123 -1.03 10.64 -10.33
C CYS A 123 -1.14 11.89 -11.21
N ARG A 124 -1.04 13.07 -10.56
CA ARG A 124 -1.33 14.41 -11.11
C ARG A 124 -0.89 14.61 -12.55
#